data_AF-A0A972L387-F1
#
_entry.id   AF-A0A972L387-F1
#
_cell.length_a   1.000
_cell.length_b   1.000
_cell.length_c   1.000
_cell.angle_alpha   90.00
_cell.angle_beta   90.00
_cell.angle_gamma   90.00
#
_symmetry.space_group_name_H-M   'P 1'
#
loop_
_entity.id
_entity.type
_entity.pdbx_description
1 polymer ?
#
loop_
_entity_poly.entity_id
_entity_poly.type
_entity_poly.pdbx_seq_one_letter_code
_entity_poly.pdbx_strand_id
1 'polypeptide(L)'
;MDTKLTLKLDKFVIEQAKEYASSHKRSLSRIIESYLRSLINRDNNNEESNFEISPFVKSISTGVNIPADLDYKSEVLNHLIEKHK
;
A
#
# COMPACT_ATOMS: atom_id res chain seq x y z
N MET A 1 -12.40 -6.81 18.39
CA MET A 1 -12.58 -8.09 19.12
C MET A 1 -11.69 -9.11 18.45
N ASP A 2 -10.88 -9.83 19.23
CA ASP A 2 -9.99 -10.85 18.69
C ASP A 2 -10.67 -12.22 18.73
N THR A 3 -10.54 -12.98 17.64
CA THR A 3 -11.09 -14.35 17.53
C THR A 3 -10.01 -15.32 17.08
N LYS A 4 -10.12 -16.58 17.49
CA LYS A 4 -9.16 -17.63 17.13
C LYS A 4 -9.60 -18.30 15.83
N LEU A 5 -8.71 -18.30 14.83
CA LEU A 5 -8.87 -19.07 13.59
C LEU A 5 -8.03 -20.35 13.66
N THR A 6 -8.66 -21.50 13.44
CA THR A 6 -7.98 -22.81 13.40
C THR A 6 -8.02 -23.35 11.98
N LEU A 7 -6.84 -23.61 11.39
CA LEU A 7 -6.69 -24.11 10.02
C LEU A 7 -6.05 -25.49 10.03
N LYS A 8 -6.50 -26.38 9.14
CA LYS A 8 -5.85 -27.68 8.90
C LYS A 8 -4.89 -27.51 7.73
N LEU A 9 -3.60 -27.68 8.00
CA LEU A 9 -2.51 -27.51 7.04
C LEU A 9 -1.55 -28.69 7.17
N ASP A 10 -0.71 -28.86 6.16
CA ASP A 10 0.37 -29.84 6.21
C ASP A 10 1.35 -29.52 7.35
N LYS A 11 1.78 -30.56 8.08
CA LYS A 11 2.66 -30.41 9.24
C LYS A 11 4.02 -29.82 8.88
N PHE A 12 4.61 -30.27 7.78
CA PHE A 12 5.92 -29.80 7.31
C PHE A 12 5.85 -28.31 6.94
N VAL A 13 4.76 -27.88 6.31
CA VAL A 13 4.53 -26.46 5.99
C VAL A 13 4.44 -25.61 7.27
N ILE A 14 3.76 -26.09 8.32
CA ILE A 14 3.66 -25.37 9.60
C ILE A 14 5.05 -25.20 10.24
N GLU A 15 5.89 -26.24 10.21
CA GLU A 15 7.24 -26.20 10.79
C GLU A 15 8.13 -25.19 10.06
N GLN A 16 8.19 -25.27 8.72
CA GLN A 16 8.94 -24.31 7.89
C GLN A 16 8.46 -22.86 8.10
N ALA A 17 7.15 -22.65 8.18
CA ALA A 17 6.58 -21.32 8.38
C ALA A 17 6.91 -20.74 9.77
N LYS A 18 6.96 -21.58 10.81
CA LYS A 18 7.39 -21.16 12.16
C LYS A 18 8.86 -20.78 12.19
N GLU A 19 9.71 -21.56 11.54
CA GLU A 19 11.16 -21.26 11.45
C GLU A 19 11.39 -19.94 10.72
N TYR A 20 10.72 -19.73 9.58
CA TYR A 20 10.74 -18.46 8.86
C TYR A 20 10.28 -17.28 9.73
N ALA A 21 9.16 -17.42 10.45
CA ALA A 21 8.67 -16.37 11.33
C ALA A 21 9.70 -16.02 12.42
N SER A 22 10.30 -17.04 13.04
CA SER A 22 11.32 -16.89 14.08
C SER A 22 12.57 -16.18 13.56
N SER A 23 13.10 -16.58 12.39
CA SER A 23 14.27 -15.94 11.79
C SER A 23 14.05 -14.46 11.46
N HIS A 24 12.81 -14.08 11.16
CA HIS A 24 12.41 -12.69 10.92
C HIS A 24 11.95 -11.95 12.17
N LYS A 25 12.08 -12.55 13.37
CA LYS A 25 11.63 -11.98 14.67
C LYS A 25 10.15 -11.56 14.64
N ARG A 26 9.30 -12.35 13.99
CA ARG A 26 7.85 -12.15 13.87
C ARG A 26 7.11 -13.39 14.36
N SER A 27 5.86 -13.23 14.79
CA SER A 27 4.98 -14.37 15.04
C SER A 27 4.33 -14.84 13.75
N LEU A 28 4.13 -16.15 13.61
CA LEU A 28 3.41 -16.72 12.47
C LEU A 28 1.98 -16.18 12.37
N SER A 29 1.30 -15.99 13.51
CA SER A 29 -0.03 -15.38 13.57
C SER A 29 -0.04 -13.98 12.97
N ARG A 30 0.97 -13.14 13.26
CA ARG A 30 1.06 -11.78 12.73
C ARG A 30 1.34 -11.76 11.23
N ILE A 31 2.13 -12.71 10.72
CA ILE A 31 2.35 -12.86 9.28
C ILE A 31 1.04 -13.21 8.56
N ILE A 32 0.30 -14.20 9.09
CA ILE A 32 -0.98 -14.62 8.50
C ILE A 32 -2.03 -13.52 8.59
N GLU A 33 -2.14 -12.84 9.73
CA GLU A 33 -3.06 -11.71 9.88
C GLU A 33 -2.73 -10.59 8.87
N SER A 34 -1.45 -10.25 8.71
CA SER A 34 -1.01 -9.25 7.73
C SER A 34 -1.38 -9.64 6.30
N TYR A 35 -1.24 -10.93 5.95
CA TYR A 35 -1.62 -11.43 4.63
C TYR A 35 -3.13 -11.35 4.41
N LEU A 36 -3.93 -11.81 5.37
CA LEU A 36 -5.40 -11.75 5.29
C LEU A 36 -5.89 -10.30 5.17
N ARG A 37 -5.30 -9.37 5.93
CA ARG A 37 -5.57 -7.92 5.79
C ARG A 37 -5.24 -7.41 4.38
N SER A 38 -4.14 -7.86 3.79
CA SER A 38 -3.77 -7.48 2.43
C SER A 38 -4.75 -8.00 1.38
N LEU A 39 -5.41 -9.14 1.61
CA LEU A 39 -6.44 -9.66 0.71
C LEU A 39 -7.74 -8.87 0.83
N ILE A 40 -8.20 -8.63 2.05
CA ILE A 40 -9.43 -7.87 2.33
C ILE A 40 -9.30 -6.43 1.84
N ASN A 41 -8.17 -5.78 2.10
CA ASN A 41 -7.92 -4.41 1.63
C ASN A 41 -7.74 -4.35 0.10
N ARG A 42 -7.43 -5.46 -0.57
CA ARG A 42 -7.41 -5.51 -2.04
C ARG A 42 -8.83 -5.53 -2.61
N ASP A 43 -9.71 -6.34 -2.04
CA ASP A 43 -11.11 -6.44 -2.48
C ASP A 43 -11.94 -5.20 -2.13
N ASN A 44 -11.58 -4.48 -1.07
CA ASN A 44 -12.17 -3.17 -0.74
C ASN A 44 -11.76 -2.05 -1.72
N ASN A 45 -10.86 -2.28 -2.69
CA ASN A 45 -10.65 -1.31 -3.77
C ASN A 45 -11.79 -1.35 -4.81
N ASN A 46 -12.72 -2.30 -4.73
CA ASN A 46 -13.99 -2.21 -5.45
C ASN A 46 -14.98 -1.25 -4.75
N GLU A 47 -14.67 -0.83 -3.53
CA GLU A 47 -15.26 0.35 -2.88
C GLU A 47 -14.31 1.54 -3.09
N GLU A 48 -14.20 2.00 -4.33
CA GLU A 48 -13.50 3.24 -4.74
C GLU A 48 -14.06 4.53 -4.11
N SER A 49 -14.94 4.43 -3.10
CA SER A 49 -15.50 5.59 -2.43
C SER A 49 -15.01 5.68 -0.99
N ASN A 50 -14.20 6.71 -0.74
CA ASN A 50 -13.94 7.34 0.55
C ASN A 50 -12.69 6.87 1.32
N PHE A 51 -11.52 6.96 0.69
CA PHE A 51 -10.45 7.63 1.44
C PHE A 51 -10.91 9.08 1.64
N GLU A 52 -11.40 9.42 2.84
CA GLU A 52 -11.67 10.81 3.21
C GLU A 52 -10.35 11.57 3.28
N ILE A 53 -9.95 12.09 2.13
CA ILE A 53 -8.87 13.05 2.01
C ILE A 53 -9.37 14.35 2.63
N SER A 54 -8.56 14.97 3.50
CA SER A 54 -8.96 16.23 4.15
C SER A 54 -9.32 17.29 3.09
N PRO A 55 -10.25 18.21 3.37
CA PRO A 55 -10.63 19.28 2.43
C PRO A 55 -9.42 20.05 1.89
N PHE A 56 -8.38 20.20 2.71
CA PHE A 56 -7.11 20.83 2.33
C PHE A 56 -6.31 20.00 1.32
N VAL A 57 -6.19 18.68 1.50
CA VAL A 57 -5.47 17.85 0.54
C VAL A 57 -6.27 17.71 -0.77
N LYS A 58 -7.61 17.71 -0.69
CA LYS A 58 -8.49 17.75 -1.86
C LYS A 58 -8.32 19.04 -2.66
N SER A 59 -8.17 20.19 -1.99
CA SER A 59 -7.97 21.48 -2.69
C SER A 59 -6.64 21.56 -3.44
N ILE A 60 -5.60 20.87 -2.96
CA ILE A 60 -4.31 20.75 -3.67
C ILE A 60 -4.48 19.98 -4.98
N SER A 61 -5.27 18.90 -4.98
CA SER A 61 -5.47 18.06 -6.17
C SER A 61 -6.34 18.72 -7.25
N THR A 62 -7.25 19.61 -6.88
CA THR A 62 -8.19 20.25 -7.82
C THR A 62 -7.60 21.47 -8.55
N GLY A 63 -6.41 21.93 -8.17
CA GLY A 63 -5.84 23.18 -8.68
C GLY A 63 -5.01 23.05 -9.97
N VAL A 64 -4.58 21.85 -10.36
CA VAL A 64 -3.62 21.67 -11.45
C VAL A 64 -4.10 20.59 -12.42
N ASN A 65 -4.60 21.01 -13.58
CA ASN A 65 -4.90 20.09 -14.68
C ASN A 65 -3.59 19.82 -15.44
N ILE A 66 -3.02 18.63 -15.25
CA ILE A 66 -1.81 18.20 -15.97
C ILE A 66 -2.25 17.68 -17.34
N PRO A 67 -1.76 18.24 -18.46
CA PRO A 67 -2.10 17.74 -19.77
C PRO A 67 -1.61 16.30 -19.93
N ALA A 68 -2.40 15.46 -20.59
CA ALA A 68 -2.11 14.03 -20.77
C ALA A 68 -0.80 13.78 -21.56
N ASP A 69 -0.36 14.75 -22.34
CA ASP A 69 0.86 14.71 -23.16
C ASP A 69 2.02 15.54 -22.55
N LEU A 70 2.01 15.76 -21.24
CA LEU A 70 3.07 16.51 -20.57
C LEU A 70 4.39 15.71 -20.57
N ASP A 71 5.39 16.17 -21.31
CA ASP A 71 6.77 15.70 -21.13
C ASP A 71 7.41 16.33 -19.89
N TYR A 72 7.23 15.64 -18.75
CA TYR A 72 7.72 16.09 -17.44
C TYR A 72 9.22 16.42 -17.44
N LYS A 73 10.02 15.70 -18.23
CA LYS A 73 11.49 15.87 -18.23
C LYS A 73 11.87 17.22 -18.81
N SER A 74 11.22 17.60 -19.90
CA SER A 74 11.47 18.87 -20.59
C SER A 74 11.02 20.06 -19.73
N GLU A 75 9.86 19.97 -19.09
CA GLU A 75 9.38 21.01 -18.17
C GLU A 75 10.30 21.21 -16.95
N VAL A 76 10.80 20.11 -16.36
CA VAL A 76 11.75 20.19 -15.24
C VAL A 76 13.06 20.87 -15.67
N LEU A 77 13.57 20.54 -16.86
CA LEU A 77 14.78 21.16 -17.40
C LEU A 77 14.57 22.65 -17.62
N ASN A 78 13.46 23.05 -18.25
CA ASN A 78 13.12 24.45 -18.49
C ASN A 78 13.00 25.23 -17.17
N HIS A 79 12.36 24.66 -16.16
CA HIS A 79 12.26 25.28 -14.84
C HIS A 79 13.62 25.50 -14.18
N LEU A 80 14.53 24.53 -14.26
CA LEU A 80 15.89 24.67 -13.72
C LEU A 80 16.69 25.75 -14.46
N ILE A 81 16.53 25.85 -15.78
CA ILE A 81 17.16 26.91 -16.59
C ILE A 81 16.64 28.29 -16.17
N GLU A 82 15.33 28.46 -16.04
CA GLU A 82 14.71 29.73 -15.61
C GLU A 82 15.12 30.13 -14.19
N LYS A 83 15.21 29.17 -13.27
CA LYS A 83 15.59 29.43 -11.87
C LYS A 83 17.04 29.93 -11.72
N HIS A 84 17.93 29.49 -12.60
CA HIS A 84 19.36 29.80 -12.55
C HIS A 84 19.77 30.89 -13.56
N LYS A 85 18.80 31.63 -14.09
CA LYS A 85 18.98 32.80 -14.95
C LYS A 85 19.00 34.09 -14.11
#